data_AF-A0A841KSF2-F1
#
_entry.id   AF-A0A841KSF2-F1
#
_cell.length_a   1.000
_cell.length_b   1.000
_cell.length_c   1.000
_cell.angle_alpha   90.00
_cell.angle_beta   90.00
_cell.angle_gamma   90.00
#
_symmetry.space_group_name_H-M   'P 1'
#
loop_
_entity.id
_entity.type
_entity.pdbx_description
1 polymer ?
#
loop_
_entity_poly.entity_id
_entity_poly.type
_entity_poly.pdbx_seq_one_letter_code
_entity_poly.pdbx_strand_id
1 'polypeptide(L)'
;MDIKEAVELIWNNRKYITDDPKKTISHLNEEVAESMKALMKGDTDKARRELEDALSCLFIALKVMNVDIEKAVQNQIQQMKKRNEKYMIIKKDKVEIFVNDVLKGGWSIWSEEDLKEAEKLAKEFGCEIITE
;
A
#
# COMPACT_ATOMS: atom_id res chain seq x y z
N MET A 1 1.68 8.06 25.69
CA MET A 1 1.14 6.69 25.67
C MET A 1 1.82 5.97 24.52
N ASP A 2 2.42 4.82 24.80
CA ASP A 2 2.96 3.96 23.75
C ASP A 2 1.82 3.28 22.97
N ILE A 3 2.06 2.84 21.73
CA ILE A 3 1.00 2.24 20.91
C ILE A 3 0.51 0.89 21.48
N LYS A 4 1.40 0.09 22.07
CA LYS A 4 1.00 -1.16 22.73
C LYS A 4 0.13 -0.87 23.94
N GLU A 5 0.51 0.11 24.75
CA GLU A 5 -0.28 0.59 25.89
C GLU A 5 -1.65 1.12 25.44
N ALA A 6 -1.70 1.87 24.33
CA ALA A 6 -2.95 2.36 23.74
C ALA A 6 -3.88 1.23 23.35
N VAL A 7 -3.36 0.19 22.67
CA VAL A 7 -4.15 -0.98 22.26
C VAL A 7 -4.70 -1.73 23.48
N GLU A 8 -3.90 -1.91 24.53
CA GLU A 8 -4.38 -2.53 25.77
C GLU A 8 -5.47 -1.70 26.45
N LEU A 9 -5.33 -0.37 26.50
CA LEU A 9 -6.37 0.50 27.06
C LEU A 9 -7.66 0.45 26.23
N ILE A 10 -7.57 0.48 24.91
CA ILE A 10 -8.74 0.32 24.03
C ILE A 10 -9.41 -1.03 24.25
N TRP A 11 -8.62 -2.11 24.34
CA TRP A 11 -9.13 -3.46 24.61
C TRP A 11 -9.86 -3.54 25.96
N ASN A 12 -9.24 -3.01 27.02
CA ASN A 12 -9.79 -3.08 28.38
C ASN A 12 -11.03 -2.20 28.59
N ASN A 13 -11.19 -1.13 27.80
CA ASN A 13 -12.34 -0.23 27.89
C ASN A 13 -13.50 -0.63 26.95
N ARG A 14 -13.38 -1.72 26.19
CA ARG A 14 -14.48 -2.20 25.35
C ARG A 14 -15.63 -2.73 26.18
N LYS A 15 -16.85 -2.38 25.75
CA LYS A 15 -18.10 -2.92 26.30
C LYS A 15 -18.28 -4.42 26.03
N TYR A 16 -17.64 -4.94 24.99
CA TYR A 16 -17.70 -6.34 24.59
C TYR A 16 -16.34 -6.84 24.12
N ILE A 17 -15.94 -8.01 24.61
CA ILE A 17 -14.72 -8.72 24.22
C ILE A 17 -15.12 -9.79 23.19
N THR A 18 -14.41 -9.84 22.07
CA THR A 18 -14.55 -10.91 21.07
C THR A 18 -13.17 -11.33 20.62
N ASP A 19 -12.94 -12.64 20.62
CA ASP A 19 -11.74 -13.29 20.11
C ASP A 19 -11.94 -13.83 18.68
N ASP A 20 -13.16 -13.75 18.14
CA ASP A 20 -13.47 -14.13 16.75
C ASP A 20 -12.84 -13.14 15.74
N PRO A 21 -11.88 -13.60 14.91
CA PRO A 21 -11.29 -12.80 13.84
C PRO A 21 -12.29 -12.27 12.81
N LYS A 22 -13.31 -13.06 12.46
CA LYS A 22 -14.29 -12.65 11.44
C LYS A 22 -15.12 -11.49 11.93
N LYS A 23 -15.57 -11.55 13.18
CA LYS A 23 -16.35 -10.50 13.82
C LYS A 23 -15.56 -9.19 13.96
N THR A 24 -14.29 -9.27 14.38
CA THR A 24 -13.45 -8.06 14.51
C THR A 24 -13.20 -7.37 13.16
N ILE A 25 -12.91 -8.14 12.11
CA ILE A 25 -12.76 -7.60 10.75
C ILE A 25 -14.08 -7.06 10.20
N SER A 26 -15.21 -7.73 10.46
CA SER A 26 -16.53 -7.25 10.04
C SER A 26 -16.87 -5.89 10.66
N HIS A 27 -16.60 -5.69 11.95
CA HIS A 27 -16.84 -4.41 12.62
C HIS A 27 -15.92 -3.32 12.04
N LEU A 28 -14.63 -3.60 11.82
CA LEU A 28 -13.73 -2.65 11.15
C LEU A 28 -14.28 -2.21 9.78
N ASN A 29 -14.78 -3.16 8.99
CA ASN A 29 -15.35 -2.86 7.68
C ASN A 29 -16.61 -1.97 7.77
N GLU A 30 -17.42 -2.14 8.81
CA GLU A 30 -18.61 -1.33 9.06
C GLU A 30 -18.24 0.13 9.34
N GLU A 31 -17.30 0.40 10.26
CA GLU A 31 -16.86 1.77 10.59
C GLU A 31 -16.22 2.49 9.39
N VAL A 32 -15.45 1.76 8.57
CA VAL A 32 -14.87 2.31 7.33
C VAL A 32 -15.99 2.66 6.32
N ALA A 33 -17.02 1.82 6.21
CA ALA A 33 -18.14 2.08 5.30
C ALA A 33 -19.00 3.26 5.79
N GLU A 34 -19.21 3.40 7.10
CA GLU A 34 -19.85 4.54 7.75
C GLU A 34 -19.12 5.86 7.43
N SER A 35 -17.79 5.85 7.58
CA SER A 35 -16.94 6.99 7.24
C SER A 35 -17.08 7.39 5.77
N MET A 36 -16.98 6.42 4.86
CA MET A 36 -17.11 6.69 3.43
C MET A 36 -18.50 7.23 3.09
N LYS A 37 -19.56 6.67 3.68
CA LYS A 37 -20.94 7.13 3.50
C LYS A 37 -21.14 8.56 3.98
N ALA A 38 -20.50 8.96 5.08
CA ALA A 38 -20.54 10.34 5.57
C ALA A 38 -19.81 11.29 4.61
N LEU A 39 -18.63 10.88 4.13
CA LEU A 39 -17.84 11.66 3.18
C LEU A 39 -18.59 11.89 1.86
N MET A 40 -19.27 10.88 1.34
CA MET A 40 -20.12 10.98 0.14
C MET A 40 -21.29 11.96 0.29
N LYS A 41 -21.72 12.25 1.52
CA LYS A 41 -22.76 13.25 1.83
C LYS A 41 -22.20 14.65 2.11
N GLY A 42 -20.89 14.83 2.01
CA GLY A 42 -20.21 16.07 2.35
C GLY A 42 -20.03 16.30 3.86
N ASP A 43 -20.36 15.33 4.71
CA ASP A 43 -20.21 15.43 6.16
C ASP A 43 -18.81 14.97 6.59
N THR A 44 -17.84 15.87 6.42
CA THR A 44 -16.44 15.59 6.74
C THR A 44 -16.20 15.40 8.24
N ASP A 45 -16.98 16.05 9.10
CA ASP A 45 -16.85 15.94 10.56
C ASP A 45 -17.30 14.55 11.03
N LYS A 46 -18.43 14.07 10.53
CA LYS A 46 -18.85 12.69 10.77
C LYS A 46 -17.83 11.71 10.19
N ALA A 47 -17.39 11.90 8.95
CA ALA A 47 -16.40 11.00 8.33
C ALA A 47 -15.12 10.87 9.17
N ARG A 48 -14.64 11.95 9.81
CA ARG A 48 -13.47 11.89 10.72
C ARG A 48 -13.75 11.11 12.00
N ARG A 49 -14.91 11.29 12.63
CA ARG A 49 -15.29 10.51 13.83
C ARG A 49 -15.37 9.02 13.54
N GLU A 50 -16.03 8.64 12.44
CA GLU A 50 -16.12 7.23 12.02
C GLU A 50 -14.73 6.63 11.68
N LEU A 51 -13.77 7.44 11.20
CA LEU A 51 -12.39 6.98 11.03
C LEU A 51 -11.68 6.73 12.36
N GLU A 52 -11.96 7.52 13.39
CA GLU A 52 -11.42 7.27 14.74
C GLU A 52 -12.00 5.97 15.32
N ASP A 53 -13.28 5.71 15.09
CA ASP A 53 -13.93 4.43 15.45
C ASP A 53 -13.34 3.25 14.67
N ALA A 54 -13.10 3.42 13.36
CA ALA A 54 -12.41 2.45 12.53
C ALA A 54 -10.98 2.17 13.04
N LEU A 55 -10.24 3.18 13.49
CA LEU A 55 -8.89 3.01 14.05
C LEU A 55 -8.93 2.13 15.31
N SER A 56 -9.89 2.36 16.19
CA SER A 56 -10.12 1.50 17.37
C SER A 56 -10.41 0.06 16.96
N CYS A 57 -11.29 -0.16 15.99
CA CYS A 57 -11.57 -1.48 15.44
C CYS A 57 -10.35 -2.14 14.79
N LEU A 58 -9.48 -1.37 14.11
CA LEU A 58 -8.25 -1.87 13.52
C LEU A 58 -7.28 -2.38 14.58
N PHE A 59 -7.04 -1.62 15.66
CA PHE A 59 -6.15 -2.08 16.73
C PHE A 59 -6.63 -3.38 17.38
N ILE A 60 -7.94 -3.52 17.52
CA ILE A 60 -8.55 -4.74 18.08
C ILE A 60 -8.41 -5.92 17.13
N ALA A 61 -8.65 -5.71 15.83
CA ALA A 61 -8.43 -6.73 14.82
C ALA A 61 -6.96 -7.18 14.79
N LEU A 62 -6.01 -6.24 14.85
CA LEU A 62 -4.57 -6.53 14.91
C LEU A 62 -4.23 -7.37 16.16
N LYS A 63 -4.79 -7.02 17.33
CA LYS A 63 -4.58 -7.79 18.58
C LYS A 63 -5.15 -9.21 18.48
N VAL A 64 -6.39 -9.38 18.01
CA VAL A 64 -7.03 -10.70 17.84
C VAL A 64 -6.31 -11.56 16.81
N MET A 65 -5.82 -10.95 15.74
CA MET A 65 -5.02 -11.62 14.70
C MET A 65 -3.56 -11.84 15.10
N ASN A 66 -3.16 -11.46 16.32
CA ASN A 66 -1.80 -11.56 16.83
C ASN A 66 -0.76 -10.89 15.92
N VAL A 67 -1.10 -9.72 15.40
CA VAL A 67 -0.22 -8.90 14.55
C VAL A 67 0.61 -7.98 15.42
N ASP A 68 1.93 -8.09 15.33
CA ASP A 68 2.86 -7.13 15.91
C ASP A 68 2.80 -5.81 15.13
N ILE A 69 2.26 -4.77 15.78
CA ILE A 69 2.00 -3.46 15.18
C ILE A 69 3.28 -2.77 14.75
N GLU A 70 4.32 -2.77 15.59
CA GLU A 70 5.59 -2.10 15.27
C GLU A 70 6.26 -2.78 14.08
N LYS A 71 6.29 -4.11 14.08
CA LYS A 71 6.83 -4.89 12.97
C LYS A 71 6.02 -4.71 11.70
N ALA A 72 4.69 -4.64 11.79
CA ALA A 72 3.82 -4.39 10.65
C ALA A 72 4.11 -3.01 10.03
N VAL A 73 4.24 -1.96 10.84
CA VAL A 73 4.61 -0.61 10.39
C VAL A 73 5.98 -0.62 9.72
N GLN A 74 6.99 -1.25 10.33
CA GLN A 74 8.32 -1.36 9.73
C GLN A 74 8.27 -2.07 8.37
N ASN A 75 7.54 -3.19 8.26
CA ASN A 75 7.38 -3.92 7.01
C ASN A 75 6.70 -3.09 5.93
N GLN A 76 5.70 -2.28 6.28
CA GLN A 76 5.02 -1.38 5.34
C GLN A 76 5.97 -0.26 4.89
N ILE A 77 6.70 0.36 5.80
CA ILE A 77 7.71 1.38 5.46
C ILE A 77 8.75 0.79 4.49
N GLN A 78 9.25 -0.42 4.75
CA GLN A 78 10.21 -1.07 3.85
C GLN A 78 9.60 -1.37 2.48
N GLN A 79 8.35 -1.82 2.42
CA GLN A 79 7.65 -2.02 1.15
C GLN A 79 7.45 -0.72 0.37
N MET A 80 7.09 0.37 1.05
CA MET A 80 6.93 1.69 0.43
C MET A 80 8.28 2.27 -0.04
N LYS A 81 9.36 1.97 0.69
CA LYS A 81 10.73 2.35 0.30
C LYS A 81 11.30 1.51 -0.84
N LYS A 82 10.80 0.29 -1.06
CA LYS A 82 11.03 -0.45 -2.30
C LYS A 82 10.32 0.30 -3.43
N ARG A 83 10.94 1.40 -3.87
CA ARG A 83 10.76 1.88 -5.24
C ARG A 83 11.12 0.68 -6.10
N ASN A 84 10.14 0.11 -6.79
CA ASN A 84 10.48 -0.76 -7.90
C ASN A 84 11.11 0.17 -8.93
N GLU A 85 12.43 0.35 -8.84
CA GLU A 85 13.20 1.14 -9.78
C GLU A 85 13.22 0.33 -11.06
N LYS A 86 12.20 0.57 -11.87
CA LYS A 86 12.12 0.07 -13.23
C LYS A 86 12.74 1.14 -14.09
N TYR A 87 13.83 0.82 -14.76
CA TYR A 87 14.40 1.70 -15.74
C TYR A 87 14.69 0.93 -17.02
N MET A 88 14.58 1.62 -18.13
CA MET A 88 14.87 1.11 -19.45
C MET A 88 16.07 1.88 -19.98
N ILE A 89 17.15 1.17 -20.30
CA ILE A 89 18.32 1.73 -20.96
C ILE A 89 18.15 1.54 -22.46
N ILE A 90 18.12 2.64 -23.21
CA ILE A 90 18.09 2.65 -24.67
C ILE A 90 19.51 2.95 -25.16
N LYS A 91 20.15 1.96 -25.77
CA LYS A 91 21.46 2.05 -26.42
C LYS A 91 21.28 2.11 -27.92
N LYS A 92 22.36 2.40 -28.65
CA LYS A 92 22.36 2.49 -30.12
C LYS A 92 21.76 1.26 -30.83
N ASP A 93 21.98 0.05 -30.31
CA ASP A 93 21.63 -1.22 -30.97
C ASP A 93 20.68 -2.10 -30.17
N LYS A 94 20.29 -1.69 -28.95
CA LYS A 94 19.44 -2.49 -28.07
C LYS A 94 18.77 -1.69 -26.95
N VAL A 95 17.73 -2.30 -26.40
CA VAL A 95 17.03 -1.86 -25.19
C VAL A 95 17.26 -2.90 -24.10
N GLU A 96 17.48 -2.44 -22.87
CA GLU A 96 17.59 -3.28 -21.68
C GLU A 96 16.62 -2.80 -20.60
N ILE A 97 15.81 -3.68 -20.05
CA ILE A 97 14.89 -3.39 -18.94
C ILE A 97 15.48 -3.92 -17.64
N PHE A 98 15.62 -3.03 -16.68
CA PHE A 98 16.04 -3.34 -15.32
C PHE A 98 14.89 -3.15 -14.36
N VAL A 99 14.80 -4.04 -13.37
CA VAL A 99 13.88 -3.90 -12.23
C VAL A 99 14.68 -4.16 -10.98
N ASN A 100 14.86 -3.12 -10.15
CA ASN A 100 15.71 -3.15 -8.98
C ASN A 100 17.13 -3.61 -9.33
N ASP A 101 17.74 -2.97 -10.32
CA ASP A 101 19.10 -3.26 -10.85
C ASP A 101 19.33 -4.67 -11.43
N VAL A 102 18.28 -5.47 -11.59
CA VAL A 102 18.36 -6.78 -12.23
C VAL A 102 17.85 -6.67 -13.65
N LEU A 103 18.69 -7.01 -14.64
CA LEU A 103 18.28 -7.15 -16.04
C LEU A 103 17.16 -8.19 -16.15
N LYS A 104 15.98 -7.76 -16.60
CA LYS A 104 14.80 -8.61 -16.79
C LYS A 104 14.55 -9.00 -18.24
N GLY A 105 15.09 -8.23 -19.18
CA GLY A 105 14.95 -8.52 -20.59
C GLY A 105 15.56 -7.42 -21.44
N GLY A 106 15.62 -7.66 -22.73
CA GLY A 106 16.11 -6.70 -23.71
C GLY A 106 15.92 -7.21 -25.13
N TRP A 107 15.92 -6.30 -26.08
CA TRP A 107 15.81 -6.62 -27.50
C TRP A 107 16.67 -5.67 -28.33
N SER A 108 17.02 -6.10 -29.53
CA SER A 108 17.79 -5.28 -30.47
C SER A 108 16.92 -4.23 -31.15
N ILE A 109 17.51 -3.06 -31.39
CA ILE A 109 16.93 -1.96 -32.17
C ILE A 109 17.49 -2.05 -33.58
N TRP A 110 16.62 -2.07 -34.58
CA TRP A 110 16.99 -2.12 -35.99
C TRP A 110 16.46 -0.91 -36.77
N SER A 111 15.55 -0.14 -36.17
CA SER A 111 14.86 0.98 -36.81
C SER A 111 14.43 2.05 -35.81
N GLU A 112 14.04 3.22 -36.32
CA GLU A 112 13.38 4.26 -35.51
C GLU A 112 12.01 3.82 -34.95
N GLU A 113 11.38 2.82 -35.57
CA GLU A 113 10.10 2.29 -35.10
C GLU A 113 10.28 1.49 -33.81
N ASP A 114 11.37 0.74 -33.69
CA ASP A 114 11.74 0.01 -32.48
C ASP A 114 12.02 0.95 -31.29
N LEU A 115 12.56 2.14 -31.55
CA LEU A 115 12.75 3.18 -30.53
C LEU A 115 11.42 3.73 -30.02
N LYS A 116 10.48 4.03 -30.92
CA LYS A 116 9.14 4.50 -30.54
C LYS A 116 8.37 3.45 -29.75
N GLU A 117 8.51 2.19 -30.12
CA GLU A 117 7.91 1.07 -29.38
C GLU A 117 8.54 0.92 -28.00
N ALA A 118 9.87 1.05 -27.87
CA ALA A 118 10.56 1.06 -26.58
C ALA A 118 10.10 2.19 -25.66
N GLU A 119 10.00 3.42 -26.17
CA GLU A 119 9.48 4.56 -25.41
C GLU A 119 8.03 4.36 -24.95
N LYS A 120 7.19 3.78 -25.82
CA LYS A 120 5.81 3.44 -25.50
C LYS A 120 5.75 2.40 -24.37
N LEU A 121 6.51 1.32 -24.49
CA LEU A 121 6.58 0.26 -23.48
C LEU A 121 7.14 0.78 -22.15
N ALA A 122 8.16 1.64 -22.17
CA ALA A 122 8.67 2.28 -20.96
C ALA A 122 7.58 3.05 -20.22
N LYS A 123 6.76 3.84 -20.94
CA LYS A 123 5.62 4.55 -20.34
C LYS A 123 4.56 3.60 -19.80
N GLU A 124 4.21 2.55 -20.55
CA GLU A 124 3.22 1.55 -20.10
C GLU A 124 3.67 0.80 -18.84
N PHE A 125 4.95 0.48 -18.72
CA PHE A 125 5.50 -0.23 -17.56
C PHE A 125 5.92 0.66 -16.40
N GLY A 126 5.86 1.99 -16.58
CA GLY A 126 6.30 2.98 -15.60
C GLY A 126 7.82 2.98 -15.39
N CYS A 127 8.58 2.72 -16.46
CA CYS A 127 10.03 2.76 -16.43
C CYS A 127 10.55 4.18 -16.62
N GLU A 128 11.59 4.54 -15.88
CA GLU A 128 12.45 5.68 -16.23
C GLU A 128 13.27 5.35 -17.47
N ILE A 129 13.36 6.26 -18.44
CA ILE A 129 14.16 6.06 -19.66
C ILE A 129 15.53 6.69 -19.46
N ILE A 130 16.57 5.90 -19.64
CA ILE A 130 17.96 6.33 -19.65
C ILE A 130 18.50 6.09 -21.06
N THR A 131 18.99 7.13 -21.73
CA THR A 131 19.60 7.04 -23.06
C THR A 131 21.13 7.08 -22.97
N GLU A 132 21.79 6.12 -23.59
CA GLU A 132 23.26 5.96 -23.67
C GLU A 132 23.76 5.91 -25.11
#